data_AF-A0A2V9D855-F1
#
_entry.id   AF-A0A2V9D855-F1
#
_cell.length_a   1.000
_cell.length_b   1.000
_cell.length_c   1.000
_cell.angle_alpha   90.00
_cell.angle_beta   90.00
_cell.angle_gamma   90.00
#
_symmetry.space_group_name_H-M   'P 1'
#
loop_
_entity.id
_entity.type
_entity.pdbx_description
1 polymer ?
#
loop_
_entity_poly.entity_id
_entity_poly.type
_entity_poly.pdbx_seq_one_letter_code
_entity_poly.pdbx_strand_id
1 'polypeptide(L)'
;MASKRRVAKTATEGLKLLWEDNFFGAWRKKDAVVDELAKRENHFSDAELGMALMRADHLTRRGRRGSYEYIQKYPFVPEASEAPNSKKGGKS
;
A
#
# COMPACT_ATOMS: atom_id res chain seq x y z
N MET A 1 13.57 -15.55 11.13
CA MET A 1 13.15 -14.49 12.08
C MET A 1 11.62 -14.49 12.09
N ALA A 2 10.99 -14.75 13.23
CA ALA A 2 9.54 -14.75 13.32
C ALA A 2 9.07 -13.29 13.28
N SER A 3 8.65 -12.82 12.09
CA SER A 3 8.07 -11.50 11.91
C SER A 3 6.84 -11.41 12.80
N LYS A 4 6.95 -10.69 13.92
CA LYS A 4 5.85 -10.34 14.82
C LYS A 4 4.68 -9.90 13.94
N ARG A 5 3.55 -10.61 13.97
CA ARG A 5 2.35 -10.24 13.20
C ARG A 5 1.97 -8.82 13.64
N ARG A 6 2.29 -7.83 12.81
CA ARG A 6 1.93 -6.44 13.06
C ARG A 6 0.46 -6.31 12.73
N VAL A 7 -0.37 -6.20 13.76
CA VAL A 7 -1.78 -5.85 13.62
C VAL A 7 -1.83 -4.35 13.31
N ALA A 8 -2.45 -3.99 12.20
CA ALA A 8 -2.61 -2.61 11.80
C ALA A 8 -3.83 -2.02 12.50
N LYS A 9 -3.72 -0.80 13.02
CA LYS A 9 -4.86 -0.12 13.65
C LYS A 9 -5.79 0.52 12.62
N THR A 10 -5.30 0.75 11.41
CA THR A 10 -6.04 1.40 10.32
C THR A 10 -5.80 0.70 8.98
N ALA A 11 -6.75 0.81 8.06
CA ALA A 11 -6.61 0.26 6.72
C ALA A 11 -5.34 0.76 6.00
N THR A 12 -4.96 2.03 6.18
CA THR A 12 -3.74 2.60 5.60
C THR A 12 -2.46 1.94 6.14
N GLU A 13 -2.39 1.70 7.45
CA GLU A 13 -1.27 0.96 8.05
C GLU A 13 -1.25 -0.49 7.52
N GLY A 14 -2.41 -1.12 7.38
CA GLY A 14 -2.52 -2.46 6.80
C GLY A 14 -1.97 -2.52 5.38
N LEU A 15 -2.33 -1.56 4.54
CA LEU A 15 -1.80 -1.43 3.18
C LEU A 15 -0.28 -1.21 3.18
N LYS A 16 0.24 -0.39 4.11
CA LYS A 16 1.69 -0.18 4.24
C LYS A 16 2.42 -1.48 4.59
N LEU A 17 1.89 -2.29 5.50
CA LEU A 17 2.48 -3.60 5.83
C LEU A 17 2.49 -4.55 4.62
N LEU A 18 1.43 -4.56 3.83
CA LEU A 18 1.38 -5.34 2.58
C LEU A 18 2.39 -4.83 1.55
N TRP A 19 2.59 -3.52 1.48
CA TRP A 19 3.58 -2.90 0.62
C TRP A 19 5.01 -3.22 1.08
N GLU A 20 5.28 -3.19 2.40
CA GLU A 20 6.54 -3.63 3.02
C GLU A 20 6.88 -5.08 2.65
N ASP A 21 5.87 -5.95 2.62
CA ASP A 21 6.02 -7.36 2.25
C ASP A 21 6.01 -7.62 0.74
N ASN A 22 6.10 -6.57 -0.09
CA ASN A 22 6.12 -6.64 -1.55
C ASN A 22 4.87 -7.36 -2.16
N PHE A 23 3.74 -7.37 -1.44
CA PHE A 23 2.49 -8.00 -1.90
C PHE A 23 1.97 -7.41 -3.22
N PHE A 24 2.16 -6.09 -3.35
CA PHE A 24 1.81 -5.30 -4.53
C PHE A 24 2.88 -5.33 -5.63
N GLY A 25 3.82 -6.28 -5.60
CA GLY A 25 4.79 -6.50 -6.69
C GLY A 25 4.15 -6.95 -8.02
N ALA A 26 2.87 -7.36 -7.98
CA ALA A 26 2.05 -7.64 -9.15
C ALA A 26 0.68 -6.99 -8.99
N TRP A 27 -0.11 -6.97 -10.06
CA TRP A 27 -1.49 -6.47 -10.01
C TRP A 27 -2.36 -7.31 -9.08
N ARG A 28 -2.91 -6.68 -8.05
CA ARG A 28 -3.78 -7.30 -7.04
C ARG A 28 -5.17 -6.68 -7.06
N LYS A 29 -6.19 -7.51 -6.99
CA LYS A 29 -7.59 -7.07 -6.82
C LYS A 29 -7.87 -6.70 -5.38
N LYS A 30 -8.89 -5.87 -5.15
CA LYS A 30 -9.34 -5.51 -3.80
C LYS A 30 -9.61 -6.76 -2.94
N ASP A 31 -10.25 -7.78 -3.49
CA ASP A 31 -10.58 -9.02 -2.76
C ASP A 31 -9.31 -9.71 -2.21
N ALA A 32 -8.25 -9.77 -3.01
CA ALA A 32 -6.97 -10.34 -2.57
C ALA A 32 -6.32 -9.52 -1.45
N VAL A 33 -6.51 -8.19 -1.45
CA VAL A 33 -6.05 -7.32 -0.37
C VAL A 33 -6.85 -7.59 0.91
N VAL A 34 -8.17 -7.73 0.80
CA VAL A 34 -9.05 -8.06 1.94
C VAL A 34 -8.64 -9.40 2.56
N ASP A 35 -8.45 -10.43 1.74
CA ASP A 35 -8.04 -11.75 2.21
C ASP A 35 -6.69 -11.71 2.93
N GLU A 36 -5.72 -10.96 2.39
CA GLU A 36 -4.39 -10.87 2.99
C GLU A 36 -4.39 -10.06 4.29
N LEU A 37 -5.24 -9.04 4.41
CA LEU A 37 -5.45 -8.30 5.66
C LEU A 37 -6.18 -9.16 6.69
N ALA A 38 -7.19 -9.93 6.28
CA ALA A 38 -7.92 -10.83 7.16
C ALA A 38 -7.02 -11.93 7.76
N LYS A 39 -6.07 -12.47 6.98
CA LYS A 39 -5.04 -13.40 7.49
C LYS A 39 -4.17 -12.81 8.60
N ARG A 40 -4.07 -11.47 8.67
CA ARG A 40 -3.31 -10.71 9.67
C ARG A 40 -4.20 -10.19 10.80
N GLU A 41 -5.41 -10.74 10.93
CA GLU A 41 -6.43 -10.34 11.92
C GLU A 41 -6.87 -8.87 11.77
N ASN A 42 -6.66 -8.29 10.58
CA ASN A 42 -7.06 -6.93 10.26
C ASN A 42 -8.35 -6.96 9.43
N HIS A 43 -9.47 -6.66 10.07
CA HIS A 43 -10.78 -6.59 9.43
C HIS A 43 -11.16 -5.13 9.23
N PHE A 44 -11.22 -4.68 7.98
CA PHE A 44 -11.64 -3.33 7.63
C PHE A 44 -12.93 -3.36 6.82
N SER A 45 -13.77 -2.34 6.99
CA SER A 45 -14.94 -2.17 6.16
C SER A 45 -14.55 -1.87 4.71
N ASP A 46 -15.43 -2.24 3.78
CA ASP A 46 -15.21 -1.99 2.35
C ASP A 46 -15.00 -0.52 2.01
N ALA A 47 -15.68 0.37 2.74
CA ALA A 47 -15.57 1.82 2.59
C ALA A 47 -14.22 2.33 3.11
N GLU A 48 -13.79 1.86 4.28
CA GLU A 48 -12.51 2.24 4.86
C GLU A 48 -11.33 1.77 4.00
N LEU A 49 -11.35 0.51 3.56
CA LEU A 49 -10.32 -0.01 2.67
C LEU A 49 -10.33 0.70 1.31
N GLY A 50 -11.51 1.00 0.77
CA GLY A 50 -11.64 1.76 -0.48
C GLY A 50 -11.02 3.16 -0.37
N MET A 51 -11.25 3.85 0.74
CA MET A 51 -10.66 5.16 1.04
C MET A 51 -9.15 5.06 1.22
N ALA A 52 -8.65 4.05 1.93
CA ALA A 52 -7.22 3.84 2.11
C ALA A 52 -6.51 3.57 0.78
N LEU A 53 -7.08 2.70 -0.07
CA LEU A 53 -6.56 2.42 -1.41
C LEU A 53 -6.59 3.64 -2.34
N MET A 54 -7.57 4.54 -2.17
CA MET A 54 -7.63 5.81 -2.90
C MET A 54 -6.57 6.82 -2.43
N ARG A 55 -6.18 6.79 -1.15
CA ARG A 55 -5.18 7.67 -0.54
C ARG A 55 -3.76 7.10 -0.59
N ALA A 56 -3.59 5.87 -1.08
CA ALA A 56 -2.29 5.20 -1.12
C ALA A 56 -1.44 5.75 -2.27
N ASP A 57 -0.62 6.77 -2.00
CA ASP A 57 0.24 7.42 -3.00
C ASP A 57 1.33 6.50 -3.58
N HIS A 58 1.66 5.42 -2.87
CA HIS A 58 2.62 4.40 -3.27
C HIS A 58 2.00 3.32 -4.17
N LEU A 59 0.68 3.35 -4.41
CA LEU A 59 -0.02 2.39 -5.25
C LEU A 59 -0.52 3.04 -6.55
N THR A 60 -0.44 2.28 -7.63
CA THR A 60 -1.07 2.62 -8.90
C THR A 60 -2.35 1.80 -9.03
N ARG A 61 -3.48 2.49 -9.24
CA ARG A 61 -4.79 1.88 -9.50
C ARG A 61 -5.04 1.79 -11.00
N ARG A 62 -5.53 0.65 -11.49
CA ARG A 62 -6.07 0.48 -12.85
C ARG A 62 -7.42 -0.23 -12.83
N GLY A 63 -8.10 -0.22 -13.98
CA GLY A 63 -9.34 -0.97 -14.20
C GLY A 63 -10.58 -0.07 -14.11
N ARG A 64 -11.73 -0.71 -13.90
CA ARG A 64 -13.06 -0.09 -13.88
C ARG A 64 -13.75 -0.27 -12.52
N ARG A 65 -14.81 0.50 -12.27
CA ARG A 65 -15.61 0.40 -11.05
C ARG A 65 -16.03 -1.05 -10.80
N GLY A 66 -15.73 -1.57 -9.61
CA GLY A 66 -15.99 -2.96 -9.22
C GLY A 66 -14.93 -3.98 -9.64
N SER A 67 -13.89 -3.58 -10.38
CA SER A 67 -12.79 -4.47 -10.79
C SER A 67 -11.47 -3.71 -10.78
N TYR A 68 -11.23 -2.92 -9.74
CA TYR A 68 -9.98 -2.20 -9.59
C TYR A 68 -8.85 -3.15 -9.20
N GLU A 69 -7.70 -2.91 -9.80
CA GLU A 69 -6.45 -3.58 -9.49
C GLU A 69 -5.40 -2.57 -9.05
N TYR A 70 -4.51 -3.00 -8.16
CA TYR A 70 -3.51 -2.18 -7.51
C TYR A 70 -2.15 -2.84 -7.66
N ILE A 71 -1.13 -2.05 -8.00
CA ILE A 71 0.28 -2.45 -8.04
C ILE A 71 1.11 -1.37 -7.35
N GLN A 72 2.26 -1.71 -6.79
CA GLN A 72 3.16 -0.72 -6.23
C GLN A 72 3.78 0.14 -7.33
N LYS A 73 3.80 1.46 -7.10
CA LYS A 73 4.47 2.42 -7.99
C LYS A 73 5.99 2.35 -7.84
N TYR A 74 6.45 2.15 -6.61
CA TYR A 74 7.85 2.02 -6.24
C TYR A 74 8.02 0.83 -5.28
N PRO A 75 9.16 0.13 -5.32
CA PRO A 75 9.50 -0.83 -4.28
C PRO A 75 9.52 -0.14 -2.91
N PHE A 76 9.12 -0.85 -1.87
CA PHE A 76 9.25 -0.33 -0.51
C PHE A 76 10.73 -0.10 -0.19
N VAL A 77 11.10 1.15 0.06
CA VAL A 77 12.41 1.51 0.58
C VAL A 77 12.21 1.85 2.06
N PRO A 78 12.69 1.02 3.01
CA PRO A 78 12.62 1.37 4.42
C PRO A 78 13.30 2.72 4.63
N GLU A 79 12.64 3.60 5.36
CA GLU A 79 13.08 4.96 5.66
C GLU A 79 14.34 4.91 6.55
N ALA A 80 15.47 4.56 5.95
CA ALA A 80 16.82 4.64 6.49
C ALA A 80 17.71 5.53 5.62
N SER A 81 17.14 6.28 4.68
CA SER A 81 17.87 7.19 3.82
C SER A 81 16.93 8.27 3.30
N GLU A 82 16.73 9.33 4.09
CA GLU A 82 16.55 10.65 3.51
C GLU A 82 17.73 10.92 2.58
N ALA A 83 17.56 10.63 1.28
CA ALA A 83 18.41 11.25 0.28
C ALA A 83 18.02 12.74 0.24
N PRO A 84 19.00 13.67 0.35
CA PRO A 84 18.72 15.07 0.58
C PRO A 84 18.03 15.72 -0.63
N ASN A 85 16.94 16.41 -0.35
CA ASN A 85 16.48 17.65 -0.98
C ASN A 85 17.13 17.99 -2.35
N SER A 86 16.47 17.63 -3.46
CA SER A 86 16.80 18.22 -4.76
C SER A 86 16.00 19.51 -5.00
N LYS A 87 16.47 20.60 -4.39
CA LYS A 87 16.28 21.95 -4.96
C LYS A 87 17.08 22.03 -6.27
N LYS A 88 16.39 22.20 -7.39
CA LYS A 88 16.91 22.83 -8.62
C LYS A 88 15.69 23.48 -9.29
N GLY A 89 15.51 24.80 -9.30
CA GLY A 89 16.51 25.82 -9.59
C GLY A 89 16.72 25.86 -11.10
N GLY A 90 15.98 26.73 -11.80
CA GLY A 90 16.21 26.99 -13.21
C GLY A 90 14.99 27.51 -13.96
N LYS A 91 14.88 28.82 -14.10
CA LYS A 91 14.64 29.37 -15.44
C LYS A 91 15.37 30.70 -15.60
N SER A 92 16.20 30.69 -16.64
CA SER A 92 17.05 31.76 -17.18
C SER A 92 16.28 32.99 -17.61
#